data_AF-A0A7V2LDF0-F1
#
_entry.id   AF-A0A7V2LDF0-F1
#
_cell.length_a   1.000
_cell.length_b   1.000
_cell.length_c   1.000
_cell.angle_alpha   90.00
_cell.angle_beta   90.00
_cell.angle_gamma   90.00
#
_symmetry.space_group_name_H-M   'P 1'
#
loop_
_entity.id
_entity.type
_entity.pdbx_description
1 polymer ?
#
loop_
_entity_poly.entity_id
_entity_poly.type
_entity_poly.pdbx_seq_one_letter_code
_entity_poly.pdbx_strand_id
1 'polypeptide(L)'
;MTKVRVLVVLAVVALLLFPAMAFAQGGLQLPCRFYGDVTIYGDPAPDDTVVSATIEGDEYTASTPSVYGAGTYALEITPPEGTNYSEGAAVSFKVGATQVATSTFEAGGNKELDLTIGTGPEEGGLITSVVVVTGSPADADYDAETGVLTLTIPAGATGPAGAAGPQGDQGIPGEDAPGGMALPIVALVLAVIAIGVAVMSMRRRV
;
A
#
# COMPACT_ATOMS: atom_id res chain seq x y z
N MET A 1 4.70 1.74 96.06
CA MET A 1 3.71 2.39 95.17
C MET A 1 4.35 3.09 93.96
N THR A 2 5.60 3.56 94.04
CA THR A 2 6.31 4.25 92.95
C THR A 2 6.57 3.36 91.73
N LYS A 3 6.95 2.09 91.91
CA LYS A 3 7.21 1.14 90.81
C LYS A 3 5.97 0.84 89.95
N VAL A 4 4.81 0.75 90.58
CA VAL A 4 3.52 0.55 89.88
C VAL A 4 3.14 1.80 89.08
N ARG A 5 3.36 3.00 89.66
CA ARG A 5 3.12 4.27 88.95
C ARG A 5 4.04 4.45 87.75
N VAL A 6 5.32 4.08 87.87
CA VAL A 6 6.28 4.12 86.75
C VAL A 6 5.89 3.15 85.64
N LEU A 7 5.48 1.92 85.97
CA LEU A 7 5.00 0.94 84.99
C LEU A 7 3.75 1.41 84.25
N VAL A 8 2.81 2.05 84.95
CA VAL A 8 1.60 2.60 84.33
C VAL A 8 1.94 3.72 83.35
N VAL A 9 2.87 4.62 83.71
CA VAL A 9 3.30 5.71 82.80
C VAL A 9 4.01 5.14 81.57
N LEU A 10 4.86 4.13 81.72
CA LEU A 10 5.56 3.48 80.62
C LEU A 10 4.59 2.78 79.66
N ALA A 11 3.55 2.12 80.19
CA ALA A 11 2.53 1.49 79.36
C ALA A 11 1.70 2.51 78.56
N VAL A 12 1.36 3.66 79.15
CA VAL A 12 0.65 4.74 78.46
C VAL A 12 1.52 5.37 77.38
N VAL A 13 2.80 5.61 77.65
CA VAL A 13 3.75 6.13 76.64
C VAL A 13 3.95 5.14 75.50
N ALA A 14 4.08 3.84 75.80
CA ALA A 14 4.16 2.80 74.77
C ALA A 14 2.89 2.74 73.90
N LEU A 15 1.70 2.95 74.50
CA LEU A 15 0.44 3.00 73.77
C LEU A 15 0.33 4.23 72.85
N LEU A 16 0.94 5.35 73.24
CA LEU A 16 0.99 6.58 72.43
C LEU A 16 2.03 6.51 71.30
N LEU A 17 2.95 5.55 71.33
CA LEU A 17 3.98 5.34 70.31
C LEU A 17 3.52 4.40 69.18
N PHE A 18 2.31 3.83 69.25
CA PHE A 18 1.76 3.13 68.10
C PHE A 18 1.42 4.17 67.02
N PRO A 19 1.99 4.07 65.81
CA PRO A 19 1.58 4.94 64.71
C PRO A 19 0.09 4.71 64.49
N ALA A 20 -0.71 5.76 64.67
CA ALA A 20 -2.08 5.75 64.22
C ALA A 20 -2.02 5.50 62.71
N MET A 21 -2.37 4.28 62.29
CA MET A 21 -2.63 3.98 60.90
C MET A 21 -3.83 4.85 60.50
N ALA A 22 -3.55 6.03 59.96
CA ALA A 22 -4.54 6.83 59.29
C ALA A 22 -4.92 6.06 58.01
N PHE A 23 -6.00 5.27 58.10
CA PHE A 23 -6.74 4.94 56.90
C PHE A 23 -7.19 6.28 56.33
N ALA A 24 -6.68 6.65 55.15
CA ALA A 24 -7.31 7.68 54.35
C ALA A 24 -8.75 7.20 54.13
N GLN A 25 -9.67 7.69 54.95
CA GLN A 25 -11.09 7.42 54.78
C GLN A 25 -11.42 7.94 53.40
N GLY A 26 -11.90 7.04 52.53
CA GLY A 26 -12.20 7.32 51.14
C GLY A 26 -12.88 8.68 51.02
N GLY A 27 -12.11 9.67 50.59
CA GLY A 27 -12.65 11.00 50.34
C GLY A 27 -13.62 10.90 49.18
N LEU A 28 -14.54 11.85 49.10
CA LEU A 28 -15.27 12.11 47.87
C LEU A 28 -14.25 12.64 46.85
N GLN A 29 -13.67 11.75 46.04
CA GLN A 29 -12.82 12.17 44.92
C GLN A 29 -13.69 12.76 43.82
N LEU A 30 -13.27 13.93 43.33
CA LEU A 30 -13.98 14.66 42.30
C LEU A 30 -13.96 13.86 40.98
N PRO A 31 -15.06 13.87 40.21
CA PRO A 31 -15.09 13.26 38.88
C PRO A 31 -14.03 13.83 37.96
N CYS A 32 -13.57 13.03 37.00
CA CYS A 32 -12.73 13.47 35.90
C CYS A 32 -13.55 13.45 34.60
N ARG A 33 -13.53 14.53 33.82
CA ARG A 33 -14.21 14.62 32.53
C ARG A 33 -13.23 14.56 31.37
N PHE A 34 -13.62 13.84 30.34
CA PHE A 34 -12.94 13.78 29.05
C PHE A 34 -13.88 14.27 27.96
N TYR A 35 -13.37 15.05 27.02
CA TYR A 35 -14.13 15.55 25.87
C TYR A 35 -13.24 15.64 24.65
N GLY A 36 -13.84 15.66 23.46
CA GLY A 36 -13.12 15.82 22.20
C GLY A 36 -13.97 15.35 21.04
N ASP A 37 -13.32 15.16 19.90
CA ASP A 37 -13.95 14.67 18.69
C ASP A 37 -13.61 13.20 18.42
N VAL A 38 -14.60 12.46 17.92
CA VAL A 38 -14.46 11.09 17.46
C VAL A 38 -14.46 11.09 15.93
N THR A 39 -13.37 10.62 15.35
CA THR A 39 -13.20 10.47 13.89
C THR A 39 -13.07 8.99 13.53
N ILE A 40 -13.77 8.57 12.47
CA ILE A 40 -13.75 7.20 11.95
C ILE A 40 -13.36 7.28 10.48
N TYR A 41 -12.18 6.77 10.14
CA TYR A 41 -11.61 6.82 8.79
C TYR A 41 -11.60 8.24 8.19
N GLY A 42 -11.33 9.26 9.01
CA GLY A 42 -11.22 10.65 8.57
C GLY A 42 -12.54 11.43 8.59
N ASP A 43 -13.68 10.75 8.69
CA ASP A 43 -15.00 11.39 8.82
C ASP A 43 -15.41 11.50 10.30
N PRO A 44 -16.22 12.51 10.69
CA PRO A 44 -16.82 12.56 12.02
C PRO A 44 -17.63 11.30 12.31
N ALA A 45 -17.52 10.77 13.54
CA ALA A 45 -18.27 9.60 13.94
C ALA A 45 -19.79 9.85 13.83
N PRO A 46 -20.57 8.85 13.40
CA PRO A 46 -22.03 8.93 13.39
C PRO A 46 -22.59 9.27 14.77
N ASP A 47 -23.81 9.82 14.78
CA ASP A 47 -24.56 10.01 16.01
C ASP A 47 -24.75 8.67 16.74
N ASP A 48 -24.79 8.74 18.07
CA ASP A 48 -24.93 7.59 18.96
C ASP A 48 -23.77 6.57 18.90
N THR A 49 -22.60 6.97 18.38
CA THR A 49 -21.38 6.16 18.47
C THR A 49 -20.96 6.03 19.93
N VAL A 50 -20.81 4.78 20.39
CA VAL A 50 -20.44 4.48 21.78
C VAL A 50 -18.95 4.69 22.01
N VAL A 51 -18.64 5.54 22.98
CA VAL A 51 -17.29 5.74 23.54
C VAL A 51 -17.27 5.11 24.93
N SER A 52 -16.32 4.22 25.18
CA SER A 52 -16.11 3.62 26.50
C SER A 52 -14.72 3.97 27.04
N ALA A 53 -14.65 4.19 28.35
CA ALA A 53 -13.43 4.39 29.10
C ALA A 53 -13.33 3.34 30.20
N THR A 54 -12.18 2.69 30.30
CA THR A 54 -11.90 1.70 31.34
C THR A 54 -10.77 2.17 32.25
N ILE A 55 -10.99 2.14 33.56
CA ILE A 55 -10.01 2.49 34.60
C ILE A 55 -10.09 1.48 35.73
N GLU A 56 -8.96 0.89 36.12
CA GLU A 56 -8.86 -0.09 37.22
C GLU A 56 -9.87 -1.27 37.18
N GLY A 57 -10.49 -1.52 36.02
CA GLY A 57 -11.50 -2.57 35.81
C GLY A 57 -12.94 -2.06 35.72
N ASP A 58 -13.19 -0.80 36.10
CA ASP A 58 -14.49 -0.14 35.97
C ASP A 58 -14.65 0.48 34.57
N GLU A 59 -15.86 0.38 34.03
CA GLU A 59 -16.20 0.85 32.68
C GLU A 59 -17.24 1.98 32.73
N TYR A 60 -16.97 3.03 31.98
CA TYR A 60 -17.83 4.19 31.80
C TYR A 60 -18.13 4.37 30.32
N THR A 61 -19.35 4.76 29.97
CA THR A 61 -19.78 4.89 28.58
C THR A 61 -20.44 6.22 28.31
N ALA A 62 -20.17 6.78 27.14
CA ALA A 62 -20.85 7.93 26.57
C ALA A 62 -21.23 7.63 25.12
N SER A 63 -22.07 8.47 24.53
CA SER A 63 -22.36 8.48 23.10
C SER A 63 -21.91 9.79 22.47
N THR A 64 -21.92 9.86 21.14
CA THR A 64 -21.71 11.09 20.35
C THR A 64 -23.07 11.73 20.00
N PRO A 65 -23.59 12.68 20.80
CA PRO A 65 -24.87 13.31 20.49
C PRO A 65 -24.69 14.48 19.50
N SER A 66 -25.58 14.59 18.52
CA SER A 66 -25.55 15.65 17.50
C SER A 66 -25.72 17.07 18.06
N VAL A 67 -26.17 17.20 19.32
CA VAL A 67 -26.39 18.51 19.99
C VAL A 67 -25.09 19.29 20.23
N TYR A 68 -23.95 18.60 20.35
CA TYR A 68 -22.66 19.24 20.63
C TYR A 68 -21.79 19.43 19.39
N GLY A 69 -22.20 18.87 18.25
CA GLY A 69 -21.39 18.79 17.04
C GLY A 69 -21.37 17.36 16.51
N ALA A 70 -21.09 17.19 15.21
CA ALA A 70 -20.95 15.86 14.63
C ALA A 70 -19.68 15.19 15.17
N GLY A 71 -19.82 13.97 15.69
CA GLY A 71 -18.69 13.20 16.24
C GLY A 71 -18.18 13.66 17.61
N THR A 72 -18.76 14.68 18.24
CA THR A 72 -18.28 15.18 19.54
C THR A 72 -18.76 14.28 20.68
N TYR A 73 -17.90 14.01 21.67
CA TYR A 73 -18.24 13.24 22.86
C TYR A 73 -17.86 13.97 24.16
N ALA A 74 -18.54 13.61 25.25
CA ALA A 74 -18.16 13.99 26.60
C ALA A 74 -18.43 12.82 27.55
N LEU A 75 -17.41 12.40 28.28
CA LEU A 75 -17.45 11.25 29.18
C LEU A 75 -16.98 11.67 30.58
N GLU A 76 -17.75 11.30 31.60
CA GLU A 76 -17.43 11.55 33.01
C GLU A 76 -17.06 10.24 33.70
N ILE A 77 -15.93 10.25 34.41
CA ILE A 77 -15.43 9.16 35.24
C ILE A 77 -15.60 9.55 36.70
N THR A 78 -16.57 8.91 37.36
CA THR A 78 -16.88 9.13 38.78
C THR A 78 -16.58 7.85 39.55
N PRO A 79 -15.60 7.84 40.48
CA PRO A 79 -15.26 6.65 41.26
C PRO A 79 -16.48 6.07 41.99
N PRO A 80 -16.61 4.73 42.08
CA PRO A 80 -17.65 4.09 42.89
C PRO A 80 -17.62 4.55 44.35
N GLU A 81 -18.78 4.60 45.01
CA GLU A 81 -18.87 5.07 46.40
C GLU A 81 -17.91 4.29 47.33
N GLY A 82 -17.16 5.05 48.14
CA GLY A 82 -16.19 4.47 49.07
C GLY A 82 -14.87 4.01 48.43
N THR A 83 -14.70 4.19 47.13
CA THR A 83 -13.45 3.92 46.40
C THR A 83 -12.84 5.21 45.86
N ASN A 84 -11.55 5.17 45.48
CA ASN A 84 -10.83 6.27 44.85
C ASN A 84 -9.86 5.67 43.83
N TYR A 85 -9.75 6.30 42.66
CA TYR A 85 -8.72 5.99 41.70
C TYR A 85 -7.42 6.70 42.07
N SER A 86 -6.30 6.08 41.75
CA SER A 86 -5.00 6.71 41.93
C SER A 86 -4.84 7.90 40.97
N GLU A 87 -4.25 9.00 41.45
CA GLU A 87 -3.81 10.08 40.56
C GLU A 87 -2.85 9.54 39.51
N GLY A 88 -3.12 9.86 38.24
CA GLY A 88 -2.36 9.34 37.11
C GLY A 88 -2.74 7.91 36.68
N ALA A 89 -3.77 7.29 37.25
CA ALA A 89 -4.24 5.98 36.83
C ALA A 89 -4.56 5.94 35.33
N ALA A 90 -4.18 4.84 34.67
CA ALA A 90 -4.34 4.71 33.23
C ALA A 90 -5.82 4.48 32.86
N VAL A 91 -6.32 5.34 31.98
CA VAL A 91 -7.66 5.25 31.39
C VAL A 91 -7.51 4.80 29.95
N SER A 92 -8.13 3.68 29.58
CA SER A 92 -8.14 3.16 28.21
C SER A 92 -9.44 3.52 27.52
N PHE A 93 -9.37 4.16 26.36
CA PHE A 93 -10.54 4.60 25.60
C PHE A 93 -10.77 3.69 24.39
N LYS A 94 -12.03 3.30 24.22
CA LYS A 94 -12.50 2.55 23.05
C LYS A 94 -13.63 3.30 22.37
N VAL A 95 -13.68 3.15 21.06
CA VAL A 95 -14.82 3.57 20.23
C VAL A 95 -15.40 2.29 19.64
N GLY A 96 -16.65 1.98 19.99
CA GLY A 96 -17.22 0.64 19.79
C GLY A 96 -16.39 -0.44 20.48
N ALA A 97 -15.85 -1.40 19.72
CA ALA A 97 -15.04 -2.50 20.23
C ALA A 97 -13.52 -2.25 20.19
N THR A 98 -13.08 -1.16 19.58
CA THR A 98 -11.67 -0.91 19.26
C THR A 98 -11.07 0.07 20.26
N GLN A 99 -9.98 -0.32 20.93
CA GLN A 99 -9.18 0.61 21.72
C GLN A 99 -8.41 1.56 20.81
N VAL A 100 -8.57 2.86 21.02
CA VAL A 100 -8.02 3.91 20.15
C VAL A 100 -7.05 4.83 20.86
N ALA A 101 -7.19 5.02 22.17
CA ALA A 101 -6.36 5.94 22.94
C ALA A 101 -6.21 5.50 24.40
N THR A 102 -5.23 6.11 25.07
CA THR A 102 -5.03 6.00 26.51
C THR A 102 -4.74 7.38 27.08
N SER A 103 -5.25 7.68 28.28
CA SER A 103 -4.93 8.90 29.02
C SER A 103 -4.74 8.58 30.50
N THR A 104 -4.50 9.62 31.29
CA THR A 104 -4.36 9.52 32.75
C THR A 104 -5.53 10.21 33.46
N PHE A 105 -6.00 9.59 34.53
CA PHE A 105 -7.00 10.15 35.43
C PHE A 105 -6.39 11.27 36.30
N GLU A 106 -7.15 12.35 36.48
CA GLU A 106 -6.84 13.47 37.36
C GLU A 106 -8.12 13.89 38.08
N ALA A 107 -8.15 13.87 39.42
CA ALA A 107 -9.36 14.19 40.17
C ALA A 107 -9.81 15.63 39.93
N GLY A 108 -11.07 15.81 39.52
CA GLY A 108 -11.60 17.13 39.15
C GLY A 108 -11.09 17.66 37.81
N GLY A 109 -10.31 16.86 37.07
CA GLY A 109 -9.78 17.23 35.77
C GLY A 109 -10.85 17.33 34.69
N ASN A 110 -10.60 18.18 33.70
CA ASN A 110 -11.37 18.26 32.46
C ASN A 110 -10.41 18.25 31.28
N LYS A 111 -10.28 17.12 30.60
CA LYS A 111 -9.20 16.85 29.65
C LYS A 111 -9.74 16.68 28.24
N GLU A 112 -9.08 17.35 27.31
CA GLU A 112 -9.32 17.19 25.88
C GLU A 112 -8.59 15.95 25.37
N LEU A 113 -9.30 15.10 24.64
CA LEU A 113 -8.75 13.89 24.03
C LEU A 113 -9.55 13.53 22.77
N ASP A 114 -8.95 13.72 21.61
CA ASP A 114 -9.55 13.27 20.35
C ASP A 114 -9.34 11.77 20.14
N LEU A 115 -10.35 11.11 19.59
CA LEU A 115 -10.40 9.66 19.41
C LEU A 115 -10.51 9.36 17.92
N THR A 116 -9.59 8.56 17.37
CA THR A 116 -9.61 8.25 15.93
C THR A 116 -9.55 6.74 15.70
N ILE A 117 -10.53 6.22 14.95
CA ILE A 117 -10.49 4.86 14.38
C ILE A 117 -9.92 4.94 12.96
N GLY A 118 -8.78 4.29 12.75
CA GLY A 118 -8.07 4.31 11.46
C GLY A 118 -7.43 5.66 11.16
N THR A 119 -6.39 5.68 10.34
CA THR A 119 -6.04 6.92 9.67
C THR A 119 -7.12 7.15 8.60
N GLY A 120 -7.60 8.38 8.44
CA GLY A 120 -8.43 8.71 7.28
C GLY A 120 -7.72 8.37 5.98
N PRO A 121 -8.36 8.51 4.81
CA PRO A 121 -7.59 8.54 3.58
C PRO A 121 -6.52 9.62 3.79
N GLU A 122 -5.26 9.22 3.98
CA GLU A 122 -4.17 10.16 3.94
C GLU A 122 -4.38 10.90 2.63
N GLU A 123 -4.38 12.23 2.65
CA GLU A 123 -4.24 13.00 1.41
C GLU A 123 -3.09 12.34 0.67
N GLY A 124 -3.44 11.59 -0.38
CA GLY A 124 -2.59 10.53 -0.90
C GLY A 124 -1.23 11.12 -1.16
N GLY A 125 -0.19 10.51 -0.58
CA GLY A 125 1.17 11.04 -0.59
C GLY A 125 1.46 11.73 -1.92
N LEU A 126 1.55 13.06 -1.87
CA LEU A 126 1.74 13.87 -3.06
C LEU A 126 2.97 13.32 -3.79
N ILE A 127 2.86 13.17 -5.11
CA ILE A 127 4.06 12.91 -5.91
C ILE A 127 4.90 14.18 -5.82
N THR A 128 5.91 14.19 -4.95
CA THR A 128 6.76 15.38 -4.67
C THR A 128 7.82 15.59 -5.73
N SER A 129 8.21 14.55 -6.47
CA SER A 129 9.11 14.67 -7.61
C SER A 129 8.93 13.54 -8.60
N VAL A 130 9.03 13.88 -9.89
CA VAL A 130 9.23 12.93 -10.98
C VAL A 130 10.53 13.32 -11.68
N VAL A 131 11.49 12.41 -11.67
CA VAL A 131 12.79 12.64 -12.32
C VAL A 131 12.79 11.94 -13.67
N VAL A 132 12.77 12.73 -14.74
CA VAL A 132 13.03 12.25 -16.10
C VAL A 132 14.55 12.21 -16.30
N VAL A 133 15.09 11.03 -16.62
CA VAL A 133 16.53 10.85 -16.84
C VAL A 133 16.96 11.63 -18.08
N THR A 134 18.03 12.41 -17.97
CA THR A 134 18.58 13.20 -19.09
C THR A 134 18.98 12.30 -20.26
N GLY A 135 18.52 12.64 -21.47
CA GLY A 135 18.73 11.84 -22.68
C GLY A 135 17.66 10.77 -22.93
N SER A 136 16.69 10.61 -22.03
CA SER A 136 15.45 9.89 -22.33
C SER A 136 14.56 10.76 -23.21
N PRO A 137 13.92 10.20 -24.25
CA PRO A 137 12.91 10.93 -25.03
C PRO A 137 11.55 10.99 -24.30
N ALA A 138 11.50 10.57 -23.03
CA ALA A 138 10.34 10.72 -22.17
C ALA A 138 10.19 12.16 -21.68
N ASP A 139 8.96 12.58 -21.43
CA ASP A 139 8.61 13.91 -20.93
C ASP A 139 7.55 13.79 -19.81
N ALA A 140 7.51 14.79 -18.93
CA ALA A 140 6.53 14.86 -17.85
C ALA A 140 5.97 16.28 -17.79
N ASP A 141 4.64 16.37 -17.86
CA ASP A 141 3.90 17.63 -17.82
C ASP A 141 2.89 17.61 -16.68
N TYR A 142 2.86 18.68 -15.88
CA TYR A 142 1.98 18.80 -14.72
C TYR A 142 1.04 20.00 -14.90
N ASP A 143 -0.25 19.71 -14.96
CA ASP A 143 -1.30 20.72 -14.96
C ASP A 143 -1.68 21.07 -13.51
N ALA A 144 -1.32 22.28 -13.08
CA ALA A 144 -1.59 22.76 -11.73
C ALA A 144 -3.05 23.17 -11.49
N GLU A 145 -3.85 23.41 -12.54
CA GLU A 145 -5.27 23.76 -12.42
C GLU A 145 -6.15 22.52 -12.28
N THR A 146 -5.82 21.44 -13.00
CA THR A 146 -6.56 20.18 -12.95
C THR A 146 -5.94 19.12 -12.04
N GLY A 147 -4.69 19.31 -11.60
CA GLY A 147 -3.94 18.37 -10.76
C GLY A 147 -3.46 17.13 -11.52
N VAL A 148 -3.48 17.15 -12.86
CA VAL A 148 -3.14 16.00 -13.69
C VAL A 148 -1.65 15.99 -14.05
N LEU A 149 -0.98 14.87 -13.78
CA LEU A 149 0.39 14.61 -14.24
C LEU A 149 0.37 13.68 -15.46
N THR A 150 0.90 14.14 -16.59
CA THR A 150 0.99 13.39 -17.83
C THR A 150 2.43 12.92 -18.06
N LEU A 151 2.64 11.60 -18.15
CA LEU A 151 3.92 11.02 -18.56
C LEU A 151 3.87 10.61 -20.02
N THR A 152 4.74 11.22 -20.83
CA THR A 152 4.91 10.84 -22.23
C THR A 152 6.12 9.90 -22.33
N ILE A 153 5.89 8.65 -22.73
CA ILE A 153 6.95 7.70 -23.05
C ILE A 153 6.84 7.41 -24.55
N PRO A 154 7.82 7.82 -25.38
CA PRO A 154 7.75 7.59 -26.81
C PRO A 154 7.95 6.11 -27.12
N ALA A 155 7.43 5.69 -28.27
CA ALA A 155 7.62 4.34 -28.77
C ALA A 155 9.10 4.02 -28.89
N GLY A 156 9.49 2.81 -28.47
CA GLY A 156 10.84 2.30 -28.68
C GLY A 156 11.19 2.29 -30.17
N ALA A 157 12.48 2.40 -30.49
CA ALA A 157 12.94 2.30 -31.86
C ALA A 157 12.44 1.00 -32.51
N THR A 158 11.98 1.07 -33.76
CA THR A 158 11.66 -0.12 -34.56
C THR A 158 12.86 -1.05 -34.55
N GLY A 159 12.64 -2.33 -34.25
CA GLY A 159 13.70 -3.33 -34.27
C GLY A 159 14.41 -3.39 -35.63
N PRO A 160 15.63 -3.94 -35.69
CA PRO A 160 16.32 -4.14 -36.95
C PRO A 160 15.48 -4.98 -37.91
N ALA A 161 15.62 -4.72 -39.21
CA ALA A 161 14.98 -5.55 -40.23
C ALA A 161 15.40 -7.02 -40.03
N GLY A 162 14.44 -7.94 -40.25
CA GLY A 162 14.73 -9.37 -40.21
C GLY A 162 15.83 -9.74 -41.21
N ALA A 163 16.58 -10.80 -40.90
CA ALA A 163 17.58 -11.33 -41.83
C ALA A 163 16.93 -11.62 -43.20
N ALA A 164 17.67 -11.37 -44.28
CA ALA A 164 17.25 -11.78 -45.61
C ALA A 164 16.97 -13.29 -45.63
N GLY A 165 15.89 -13.70 -46.29
CA GLY A 165 15.56 -15.11 -46.43
C GLY A 165 16.69 -15.89 -47.12
N PRO A 166 16.78 -17.22 -46.90
CA PRO A 166 17.76 -18.04 -47.59
C PRO A 166 17.59 -17.90 -49.11
N GLN A 167 18.71 -17.95 -49.83
CA GLN A 167 18.69 -18.04 -51.30
C GLN A 167 17.86 -19.28 -51.69
N GLY A 168 16.92 -19.11 -52.63
CA GLY A 168 16.09 -20.21 -53.11
C GLY A 168 16.93 -21.34 -53.69
N ASP A 169 16.43 -22.56 -53.58
CA ASP A 169 17.10 -23.75 -54.09
C ASP A 169 17.47 -23.58 -55.56
N GLN A 170 18.66 -24.05 -55.93
CA GLN A 170 19.05 -24.13 -57.33
C GLN A 170 18.04 -25.03 -58.06
N GLY A 171 17.48 -24.53 -59.17
CA GLY A 171 16.51 -25.27 -59.96
C GLY A 171 17.03 -26.66 -60.36
N ILE A 172 16.14 -27.63 -60.43
CA ILE A 172 16.46 -28.99 -60.86
C ILE A 172 17.21 -28.93 -62.21
N PRO A 173 18.32 -29.67 -62.38
CA PRO A 173 18.92 -29.88 -63.69
C PRO A 173 17.85 -30.36 -64.67
N GLY A 174 17.81 -29.77 -65.86
CA GLY A 174 16.85 -30.15 -66.89
C GLY A 174 16.94 -31.64 -67.20
N GLU A 175 15.79 -32.26 -67.44
CA GLU A 175 15.65 -33.67 -67.80
C GLU A 175 16.56 -33.99 -68.98
N ASP A 176 17.52 -34.90 -68.78
CA ASP A 176 18.38 -35.41 -69.85
C ASP A 176 17.50 -36.04 -70.92
N ALA A 177 17.18 -35.27 -71.97
CA ALA A 177 16.41 -35.76 -73.10
C ALA A 177 17.21 -36.86 -73.82
N PRO A 178 16.73 -38.12 -73.83
CA PRO A 178 17.40 -39.18 -74.57
C PRO A 178 17.03 -39.02 -76.05
N GLY A 179 17.88 -38.35 -76.84
CA GLY A 179 17.58 -38.19 -78.26
C GLY A 179 18.50 -37.32 -79.10
N GLY A 180 19.80 -37.25 -78.80
CA GLY A 180 20.75 -36.39 -79.52
C GLY A 180 21.63 -37.06 -80.58
N MET A 181 21.24 -38.20 -81.18
CA MET A 181 22.14 -38.98 -82.07
C MET A 181 21.58 -39.29 -83.48
N ALA A 182 20.70 -38.44 -84.05
CA ALA A 182 20.15 -38.68 -85.40
C ALA A 182 20.53 -37.64 -86.47
N LEU A 183 21.19 -36.53 -86.11
CA LEU A 183 21.47 -35.45 -87.07
C LEU A 183 22.70 -35.61 -88.00
N PRO A 184 23.79 -36.36 -87.69
CA PRO A 184 24.95 -36.39 -88.60
C PRO A 184 24.72 -37.25 -89.85
N ILE A 185 23.86 -38.27 -89.80
CA ILE A 185 23.67 -39.22 -90.91
C ILE A 185 22.91 -38.57 -92.08
N VAL A 186 21.87 -37.78 -91.79
CA VAL A 186 21.09 -37.09 -92.85
C VAL A 186 21.96 -36.05 -93.56
N ALA A 187 22.81 -35.32 -92.83
CA ALA A 187 23.74 -34.37 -93.42
C ALA A 187 24.79 -35.05 -94.31
N LEU A 188 25.31 -36.22 -93.90
CA LEU A 188 26.28 -36.99 -94.67
C LEU A 188 25.68 -37.51 -95.99
N VAL A 189 24.45 -38.03 -95.96
CA VAL A 189 23.76 -38.54 -97.16
C VAL A 189 23.52 -37.43 -98.18
N LEU A 190 23.10 -36.24 -97.73
CA LEU A 190 22.91 -35.08 -98.61
C LEU A 190 24.24 -34.60 -99.22
N ALA A 191 25.34 -34.61 -98.45
CA ALA A 191 26.66 -34.24 -98.95
C ALA A 191 27.17 -35.20 -100.04
N VAL A 192 26.98 -36.51 -99.87
CA VAL A 192 27.40 -37.52 -100.87
C VAL A 192 26.59 -37.39 -102.17
N ILE A 193 25.28 -37.15 -102.09
CA ILE A 193 24.44 -36.92 -103.27
C ILE A 193 24.91 -35.66 -104.03
N ALA A 194 25.22 -34.57 -103.33
CA ALA A 194 25.71 -33.34 -103.95
C ALA A 194 27.03 -33.55 -104.70
N ILE A 195 27.98 -34.30 -104.11
CA ILE A 195 29.27 -34.63 -104.75
C ILE A 195 29.06 -35.54 -105.98
N GLY A 196 28.17 -36.53 -105.89
CA GLY A 196 27.84 -37.42 -107.02
C GLY A 196 27.29 -36.68 -108.23
N VAL A 197 26.39 -35.71 -108.00
CA VAL A 197 25.81 -34.86 -109.05
C VAL A 197 26.87 -33.94 -109.67
N ALA A 198 27.78 -33.39 -108.86
CA ALA A 198 28.89 -32.56 -109.36
C ALA A 198 29.87 -33.36 -110.23
N VAL A 199 30.26 -34.58 -109.83
CA VAL A 199 31.18 -35.44 -110.60
C VAL A 199 30.53 -35.95 -111.90
N MET A 200 29.23 -36.26 -111.88
CA MET A 200 28.51 -36.72 -113.08
C MET A 200 28.30 -35.59 -114.10
N SER A 201 28.14 -34.33 -113.65
CA SER A 201 28.01 -33.17 -114.55
C SER A 201 29.34 -32.76 -115.19
N MET A 202 30.48 -33.02 -114.54
CA MET A 202 31.83 -32.79 -115.12
C MET A 202 32.24 -33.87 -116.15
N ARG A 203 31.82 -35.13 -115.99
CA ARG A 203 32.15 -36.21 -116.95
C ARG A 203 31.37 -36.16 -118.27
N ARG A 204 30.32 -35.35 -118.38
CA ARG A 204 29.49 -35.23 -119.59
C ARG A 204 29.91 -34.08 -120.53
N ARG A 205 30.99 -33.35 -120.21
CA ARG A 205 31.48 -32.19 -120.97
C ARG A 205 32.96 -32.27 -121.38
N VAL A 206 33.52 -33.47 -121.54
CA VAL A 206 34.80 -33.70 -122.24
C VAL A 206 34.58 -34.72 -123.34
#